data_AF-A0A7V6DES1-F1
#
_entry.id   AF-A0A7V6DES1-F1
#
_cell.length_a   1.000
_cell.length_b   1.000
_cell.length_c   1.000
_cell.angle_alpha   90.00
_cell.angle_beta   90.00
_cell.angle_gamma   90.00
#
_symmetry.space_group_name_H-M   'P 1'
#
loop_
_entity.id
_entity.type
_entity.pdbx_description
1 polymer ?
#
loop_
_entity_poly.entity_id
_entity_poly.type
_entity_poly.pdbx_seq_one_letter_code
_entity_poly.pdbx_strand_id
1 'polypeptide(L)'
;MAFRVGLAARLGGFVARLPEHQGKALLAAAGVAVPRGEAVRDAGAARQVAERLGGPVVVKAQAQTTGRASRGLIRFADDPAAAEAAARAILGADVEKFPVTEVLVEERLTVASEVYAGIILDDLRRCPLLLVSSRGGTGIEEVAKANPEAVAELLLDPVEGLADHQARELWRRVGVRGNAQRLLADATVRLWRVVRQVEARAAEINPLVVTGDGRVVALDCRITVDDAAVFRHPELGIEVARELGHPPTPLERIAWDVERDDYRGTFYFLQMREGFQRGEGVLAFHGAGGGGSMMAMDALQRQGFAVANFCDTSGNPPASKVYRAARILLSQPNIDGYFGSGSGVASQEQFHSARGLVKAFLEEPLTVPCVVRLGGNGEEKAIEILTTYTRDLGVPVECYGKDTPVERCAARLRELLANFSPPQPRPPRGSARAATRPYTFRTLTGTVTYDHDVCARCASKVCVSACVPQILTLSPEGLPVLAITAEEAARGRCSECLACEVDCHALGAGGGWVDLPIPGLEEYRRSRGME
;
A
#
# COMPACT_ATOMS: atom_id res chain seq x y z
N MET A 1 10.12 -18.68 -24.37
CA MET A 1 11.28 -19.09 -23.55
C MET A 1 11.38 -18.07 -22.44
N ALA A 2 10.88 -18.37 -21.24
CA ALA A 2 10.88 -17.42 -20.12
C ALA A 2 12.33 -17.13 -19.73
N PHE A 3 12.74 -15.85 -19.77
CA PHE A 3 14.02 -15.44 -19.19
C PHE A 3 13.92 -15.75 -17.69
N ARG A 4 14.61 -16.80 -17.24
CA ARG A 4 14.87 -16.99 -15.82
C ARG A 4 15.86 -15.89 -15.42
N VAL A 5 15.33 -14.72 -15.07
CA VAL A 5 16.11 -13.71 -14.37
C VAL A 5 16.48 -14.35 -13.05
N GLY A 6 17.74 -14.74 -12.91
CA GLY A 6 18.33 -15.05 -11.61
C GLY A 6 18.46 -13.74 -10.85
N LEU A 7 17.34 -13.07 -10.59
CA LEU A 7 17.29 -11.99 -9.63
C LEU A 7 17.58 -12.69 -8.32
N ALA A 8 18.80 -12.51 -7.80
CA ALA A 8 19.10 -12.99 -6.47
C ALA A 8 18.06 -12.32 -5.56
N ALA A 9 17.11 -13.10 -5.05
CA ALA A 9 16.09 -12.71 -4.09
C ALA A 9 16.71 -12.34 -2.72
N ARG A 10 17.85 -11.64 -2.74
CA ARG A 10 18.68 -11.31 -1.59
C ARG A 10 18.24 -10.00 -0.92
N LEU A 11 17.37 -9.24 -1.56
CA LEU A 11 16.86 -7.98 -1.05
C LEU A 11 15.33 -8.12 -1.00
N GLY A 12 14.74 -8.09 0.19
CA GLY A 12 13.27 -7.98 0.36
C GLY A 12 12.83 -6.51 0.37
N GLY A 13 11.52 -6.24 0.32
CA GLY A 13 10.95 -4.90 0.45
C GLY A 13 10.50 -4.21 -0.85
N PHE A 14 10.21 -4.96 -1.91
CA PHE A 14 9.86 -4.37 -3.21
C PHE A 14 8.35 -4.20 -3.41
N VAL A 15 8.01 -3.22 -4.25
CA VAL A 15 6.65 -2.80 -4.61
C VAL A 15 6.48 -2.89 -6.13
N ALA A 16 5.27 -2.71 -6.65
CA ALA A 16 5.00 -2.82 -8.09
C ALA A 16 5.82 -1.81 -8.93
N ARG A 17 6.23 -0.68 -8.33
CA ARG A 17 7.25 0.21 -8.87
C ARG A 17 8.64 -0.30 -8.52
N LEU A 18 9.36 -0.83 -9.50
CA LEU A 18 10.66 -1.47 -9.29
C LEU A 18 11.75 -0.42 -9.01
N PRO A 19 12.68 -0.66 -8.06
CA PRO A 19 13.90 0.11 -7.95
C PRO A 19 14.72 0.09 -9.25
N GLU A 20 15.52 1.14 -9.47
CA GLU A 20 16.33 1.32 -10.69
C GLU A 20 17.21 0.10 -10.97
N HIS A 21 17.87 -0.46 -9.95
CA HIS A 21 18.76 -1.61 -10.15
C HIS A 21 18.00 -2.87 -10.64
N GLN A 22 16.75 -3.08 -10.22
CA GLN A 22 15.91 -4.18 -10.71
C GLN A 22 15.43 -3.93 -12.14
N GLY A 23 15.00 -2.70 -12.44
CA GLY A 23 14.65 -2.32 -13.80
C GLY A 23 15.82 -2.52 -14.76
N LYS A 24 17.03 -2.14 -14.34
CA LYS A 24 18.27 -2.37 -15.09
C LYS A 24 18.57 -3.85 -15.27
N ALA A 25 18.32 -4.69 -14.29
CA ALA A 25 18.47 -6.14 -14.43
C ALA A 25 17.52 -6.72 -15.50
N LEU A 26 16.27 -6.24 -15.56
CA LEU A 26 15.31 -6.62 -16.61
C LEU A 26 15.76 -6.16 -18.00
N LEU A 27 16.24 -4.92 -18.10
CA LEU A 27 16.80 -4.36 -19.34
C LEU A 27 18.03 -5.15 -19.81
N ALA A 28 18.96 -5.45 -18.90
CA ALA A 28 20.15 -6.25 -19.17
C ALA A 28 19.80 -7.67 -19.64
N ALA A 29 18.83 -8.32 -19.00
CA ALA A 29 18.33 -9.63 -19.40
C ALA A 29 17.71 -9.60 -20.81
N ALA A 30 17.03 -8.52 -21.18
CA ALA A 30 16.52 -8.30 -22.53
C ALA A 30 17.61 -7.86 -23.54
N GLY A 31 18.85 -7.68 -23.09
CA GLY A 31 20.01 -7.32 -23.89
C GLY A 31 20.22 -5.81 -24.08
N VAL A 32 19.52 -4.95 -23.36
CA VAL A 32 19.83 -3.51 -23.33
C VAL A 32 21.05 -3.33 -22.42
N ALA A 33 22.10 -2.69 -22.91
CA ALA A 33 23.29 -2.47 -22.09
C ALA A 33 22.96 -1.51 -20.93
N VAL A 34 23.46 -1.84 -19.74
CA VAL A 34 23.40 -1.03 -18.52
C VAL A 34 24.80 -0.90 -17.93
N PRO A 35 25.10 0.14 -17.16
CA PRO A 35 26.38 0.25 -16.45
C PRO A 35 26.58 -0.94 -15.50
N ARG A 36 27.83 -1.42 -15.38
CA ARG A 36 28.18 -2.38 -14.33
C ARG A 36 28.03 -1.71 -12.97
N GLY A 37 27.33 -2.36 -12.06
CA GLY A 37 27.08 -1.84 -10.73
C GLY A 37 26.33 -2.81 -9.83
N GLU A 38 26.20 -2.43 -8.56
CA GLU A 38 25.54 -3.23 -7.53
C GLU A 38 24.83 -2.32 -6.52
N ALA A 39 23.65 -2.76 -6.06
CA ALA A 39 22.90 -2.08 -5.02
C ALA A 39 23.38 -2.54 -3.63
N VAL A 40 23.56 -1.59 -2.71
CA VAL A 40 24.08 -1.83 -1.36
C VAL A 40 23.31 -1.01 -0.33
N ARG A 41 23.22 -1.54 0.90
CA ARG A 41 22.55 -0.91 2.04
C ARG A 41 23.51 -0.37 3.10
N ASP A 42 24.82 -0.48 2.84
CA ASP A 42 25.88 -0.06 3.74
C ASP A 42 26.95 0.72 2.97
N ALA A 43 27.51 1.75 3.62
CA ALA A 43 28.52 2.60 3.03
C ALA A 43 29.84 1.85 2.78
N GLY A 44 30.26 0.95 3.69
CA GLY A 44 31.45 0.12 3.51
C GLY A 44 31.30 -0.86 2.34
N ALA A 45 30.09 -1.39 2.11
CA ALA A 45 29.80 -2.18 0.92
C ALA A 45 29.92 -1.36 -0.37
N ALA A 46 29.55 -0.07 -0.36
CA ALA A 46 29.71 0.81 -1.52
C ALA A 46 31.19 0.97 -1.94
N ARG A 47 32.10 1.08 -0.95
CA ARG A 47 33.55 1.08 -1.20
C ARG A 47 34.01 -0.19 -1.91
N GLN A 48 33.57 -1.35 -1.42
CA GLN A 48 33.97 -2.64 -2.00
C GLN A 48 33.49 -2.80 -3.44
N VAL A 49 32.30 -2.29 -3.76
CA VAL A 49 31.79 -2.27 -5.14
C VAL A 49 32.69 -1.39 -6.02
N ALA A 50 33.03 -0.18 -5.56
CA ALA A 50 33.92 0.72 -6.28
C ALA A 50 35.32 0.14 -6.52
N GLU A 51 35.89 -0.56 -5.52
CA GLU A 51 37.16 -1.29 -5.65
C GLU A 51 37.09 -2.37 -6.74
N ARG A 52 35.98 -3.13 -6.81
CA ARG A 52 35.78 -4.15 -7.85
C ARG A 52 35.59 -3.56 -9.25
N LEU A 53 34.95 -2.39 -9.36
CA LEU A 53 34.73 -1.72 -10.65
C LEU A 53 36.02 -1.10 -11.21
N GLY A 54 36.97 -0.72 -10.35
CA GLY A 54 38.33 -0.35 -10.74
C GLY A 54 38.47 1.01 -11.43
N GLY A 55 37.52 1.92 -11.24
CA GLY A 55 37.52 3.27 -11.81
C GLY A 55 36.48 4.18 -11.15
N PRO A 56 36.28 5.41 -11.66
CA PRO A 56 35.28 6.34 -11.13
C PRO A 56 33.88 5.75 -11.17
N VAL A 57 33.10 6.01 -10.12
CA VAL A 57 31.74 5.49 -9.94
C VAL A 57 30.73 6.62 -9.73
N VAL A 58 29.47 6.26 -9.86
CA VAL A 58 28.32 7.08 -9.49
C VAL A 58 27.55 6.34 -8.40
N VAL A 59 27.22 7.04 -7.31
CA VAL A 59 26.39 6.55 -6.21
C VAL A 59 25.02 7.19 -6.32
N LYS A 60 23.97 6.38 -6.47
CA LYS A 60 22.59 6.81 -6.72
C LYS A 60 21.63 6.30 -5.65
N ALA A 61 20.85 7.17 -5.04
CA ALA A 61 19.77 6.76 -4.14
C ALA A 61 18.75 5.89 -4.90
N GLN A 62 18.40 4.75 -4.30
CA GLN A 62 17.25 3.95 -4.72
C GLN A 62 15.97 4.55 -4.10
N ALA A 63 15.61 5.74 -4.59
CA ALA A 63 14.41 6.46 -4.18
C ALA A 63 13.50 6.66 -5.39
N GLN A 64 12.20 6.48 -5.20
CA GLN A 64 11.20 6.55 -6.26
C GLN A 64 10.71 7.99 -6.50
N THR A 65 11.64 8.94 -6.54
CA THR A 65 11.38 10.36 -6.79
C THR A 65 12.04 10.82 -8.09
N THR A 66 11.49 11.87 -8.70
CA THR A 66 12.11 12.55 -9.85
C THR A 66 13.14 13.58 -9.36
N GLY A 67 14.06 14.01 -10.25
CA GLY A 67 15.04 15.05 -9.91
C GLY A 67 16.07 14.64 -8.86
N ARG A 68 16.46 13.36 -8.79
CA ARG A 68 17.45 12.85 -7.81
C ARG A 68 18.78 13.62 -7.86
N ALA A 69 19.24 14.00 -9.05
CA ALA A 69 20.47 14.78 -9.23
C ALA A 69 20.40 16.15 -8.55
N SER A 70 19.33 16.91 -8.74
CA SER A 70 19.18 18.26 -8.17
C SER A 70 19.03 18.23 -6.64
N ARG A 71 18.59 17.10 -6.08
CA ARG A 71 18.48 16.86 -4.64
C ARG A 71 19.77 16.31 -4.00
N GLY A 72 20.86 16.15 -4.76
CA GLY A 72 22.12 15.60 -4.26
C GLY A 72 22.08 14.11 -3.94
N LEU A 73 21.08 13.39 -4.46
CA LEU A 73 20.88 11.95 -4.33
C LEU A 73 21.59 11.14 -5.42
N ILE A 74 22.30 11.82 -6.32
CA ILE A 74 23.24 11.23 -7.28
C ILE A 74 24.57 11.93 -7.05
N ARG A 75 25.62 11.17 -6.74
CA ARG A 75 26.95 11.70 -6.43
C ARG A 75 28.02 10.97 -7.22
N PHE A 76 28.94 11.72 -7.81
CA PHE A 76 30.12 11.17 -8.47
C PHE A 76 31.22 10.92 -7.43
N ALA A 77 31.94 9.82 -7.59
CA ALA A 77 33.07 9.46 -6.76
C ALA A 77 34.21 8.96 -7.63
N ASP A 78 35.36 9.61 -7.54
CA ASP A 78 36.52 9.30 -8.38
C ASP A 78 37.35 8.12 -7.84
N ASP A 79 37.16 7.77 -6.57
CA ASP A 79 37.84 6.65 -5.89
C ASP A 79 36.90 5.92 -4.88
N PRO A 80 37.31 4.75 -4.36
CA PRO A 80 36.48 3.99 -3.43
C PRO A 80 36.16 4.68 -2.09
N ALA A 81 37.05 5.54 -1.59
CA ALA A 81 36.80 6.27 -0.34
C ALA A 81 35.74 7.37 -0.55
N ALA A 82 35.78 8.05 -1.70
CA ALA A 82 34.74 8.97 -2.12
C ALA A 82 33.39 8.27 -2.31
N ALA A 83 33.38 7.02 -2.80
CA ALA A 83 32.15 6.22 -2.94
C ALA A 83 31.52 5.90 -1.56
N GLU A 84 32.33 5.52 -0.57
CA GLU A 84 31.88 5.33 0.81
C GLU A 84 31.27 6.61 1.40
N ALA A 85 31.97 7.74 1.24
CA ALA A 85 31.51 9.03 1.74
C ALA A 85 30.20 9.48 1.08
N ALA A 86 30.09 9.27 -0.24
CA ALA A 86 28.86 9.54 -0.99
C ALA A 86 27.69 8.66 -0.51
N ALA A 87 27.91 7.36 -0.32
CA ALA A 87 26.90 6.44 0.20
C ALA A 87 26.44 6.84 1.61
N ARG A 88 27.37 7.17 2.50
CA ARG A 88 27.08 7.63 3.87
C ARG A 88 26.25 8.91 3.90
N ALA A 89 26.44 9.81 2.94
CA ALA A 89 25.67 11.04 2.85
C ALA A 89 24.24 10.85 2.30
N ILE A 90 23.99 9.76 1.57
CA ILE A 90 22.70 9.47 0.95
C ILE A 90 21.87 8.52 1.83
N LEU A 91 22.48 7.46 2.36
CA LEU A 91 21.81 6.48 3.20
C LEU A 91 21.29 7.15 4.49
N GLY A 92 20.00 6.95 4.78
CA GLY A 92 19.31 7.56 5.91
C GLY A 92 18.83 9.00 5.68
N ALA A 93 19.15 9.62 4.55
CA ALA A 93 18.57 10.92 4.20
C ALA A 93 17.09 10.77 3.83
N ASP A 94 16.26 11.70 4.27
CA ASP A 94 14.82 11.69 3.97
C ASP A 94 14.53 12.23 2.56
N VAL A 95 13.77 11.45 1.80
CA VAL A 95 13.27 11.80 0.47
C VAL A 95 11.76 11.66 0.49
N GLU A 96 11.05 12.77 0.30
CA GLU A 96 9.58 12.82 0.32
C GLU A 96 8.98 12.16 1.57
N LYS A 97 9.66 12.35 2.72
CA LYS A 97 9.33 11.86 4.07
C LYS A 97 9.72 10.40 4.37
N PHE A 98 10.44 9.73 3.46
CA PHE A 98 10.92 8.36 3.67
C PHE A 98 12.45 8.29 3.59
N PRO A 99 13.11 7.56 4.49
CA PRO A 99 14.57 7.45 4.47
C PRO A 99 15.04 6.59 3.29
N VAL A 100 16.14 7.00 2.67
CA VAL A 100 16.83 6.17 1.68
C VAL A 100 17.52 4.99 2.38
N THR A 101 17.11 3.77 2.07
CA THR A 101 17.64 2.55 2.68
C THR A 101 18.67 1.82 1.81
N GLU A 102 18.82 2.24 0.56
CA GLU A 102 19.67 1.56 -0.42
C GLU A 102 20.21 2.55 -1.47
N VAL A 103 21.44 2.30 -1.91
CA VAL A 103 22.11 3.05 -2.98
C VAL A 103 22.63 2.09 -4.05
N LEU A 104 22.57 2.51 -5.31
CA LEU A 104 23.19 1.84 -6.45
C LEU A 104 24.55 2.47 -6.72
N VAL A 105 25.61 1.65 -6.72
CA VAL A 105 26.97 2.05 -7.07
C VAL A 105 27.30 1.47 -8.44
N GLU A 106 27.60 2.33 -9.41
CA GLU A 106 27.85 1.91 -10.80
C GLU A 106 29.01 2.64 -11.45
N GLU A 107 29.57 2.06 -12.51
CA GLU A 107 30.66 2.68 -13.26
C GLU A 107 30.21 4.01 -13.91
N ARG A 108 31.09 5.02 -13.87
CA ARG A 108 30.86 6.30 -14.54
C ARG A 108 31.21 6.17 -16.01
N LEU A 109 30.24 6.46 -16.88
CA LEU A 109 30.41 6.41 -18.33
C LEU A 109 30.63 7.79 -18.96
N THR A 110 31.34 7.83 -20.08
CA THR A 110 31.47 9.03 -20.91
C THR A 110 30.25 9.17 -21.82
N VAL A 111 29.43 10.19 -21.55
CA VAL A 111 28.19 10.49 -22.27
C VAL A 111 28.49 11.40 -23.45
N ALA A 112 28.09 11.00 -24.67
CA ALA A 112 28.16 11.86 -25.86
C ALA A 112 26.82 12.56 -26.12
N SER A 113 25.71 11.83 -25.98
CA SER A 113 24.38 12.42 -25.97
C SER A 113 23.40 11.64 -25.09
N GLU A 114 22.44 12.37 -24.53
CA GLU A 114 21.35 11.82 -23.73
C GLU A 114 20.05 11.91 -24.53
N VAL A 115 19.35 10.79 -24.62
CA VAL A 115 18.04 10.68 -25.27
C VAL A 115 17.04 10.02 -24.31
N TYR A 116 15.75 10.11 -24.63
CA TYR A 116 14.66 9.54 -23.84
C TYR A 116 13.94 8.45 -24.63
N ALA A 117 13.55 7.36 -23.96
CA ALA A 117 12.62 6.38 -24.50
C ALA A 117 11.70 5.88 -23.38
N GLY A 118 10.39 5.92 -23.60
CA GLY A 118 9.42 5.45 -22.62
C GLY A 118 8.19 4.83 -23.27
N ILE A 119 7.64 3.81 -22.63
CA ILE A 119 6.38 3.18 -23.01
C ILE A 119 5.44 3.29 -21.82
N ILE A 120 4.25 3.83 -22.05
CA ILE A 120 3.18 3.93 -21.05
C ILE A 120 1.89 3.35 -21.60
N LEU A 121 1.00 2.85 -20.75
CA LEU A 121 -0.38 2.59 -21.15
C LEU A 121 -1.15 3.92 -21.22
N ASP A 122 -1.63 4.27 -22.41
CA ASP A 122 -2.47 5.44 -22.63
C ASP A 122 -3.93 5.05 -22.44
N ASP A 123 -4.51 5.39 -21.28
CA ASP A 123 -5.89 5.04 -20.94
C ASP A 123 -6.93 5.71 -21.86
N LEU A 124 -6.62 6.89 -22.42
CA LEU A 124 -7.52 7.60 -23.33
C LEU A 124 -7.57 6.91 -24.69
N ARG A 125 -6.39 6.53 -25.20
CA ARG A 125 -6.27 5.85 -26.51
C ARG A 125 -6.46 4.34 -26.40
N ARG A 126 -6.45 3.79 -25.17
CA ARG A 126 -6.61 2.37 -24.82
C ARG A 126 -5.56 1.47 -25.47
N CYS A 127 -4.33 1.97 -25.59
CA CYS A 127 -3.21 1.22 -26.14
C CYS A 127 -1.88 1.68 -25.53
N PRO A 128 -0.81 0.87 -25.63
CA PRO A 128 0.52 1.32 -25.26
C PRO A 128 1.01 2.43 -26.19
N LEU A 129 1.56 3.49 -25.59
CA LEU A 129 2.15 4.63 -26.26
C LEU A 129 3.66 4.59 -26.08
N LEU A 130 4.40 4.48 -27.17
CA LEU A 130 5.84 4.67 -27.19
C LEU A 130 6.16 6.14 -27.45
N LEU A 131 6.93 6.76 -26.57
CA LEU A 131 7.51 8.08 -26.73
C LEU A 131 9.04 7.99 -26.80
N VAL A 132 9.64 8.73 -27.73
CA VAL A 132 11.09 8.94 -27.79
C VAL A 132 11.41 10.42 -27.90
N SER A 133 12.57 10.83 -27.38
CA SER A 133 13.08 12.17 -27.60
C SER A 133 14.57 12.19 -27.87
N SER A 134 15.01 13.06 -28.77
CA SER A 134 16.43 13.35 -29.01
C SER A 134 17.08 14.19 -27.89
N ARG A 135 16.31 14.58 -26.87
CA ARG A 135 16.80 15.22 -25.65
C ARG A 135 16.35 14.41 -24.43
N GLY A 136 17.31 13.87 -23.69
CA GLY A 136 17.10 13.19 -22.41
C GLY A 136 17.64 14.01 -21.23
N GLY A 137 17.53 13.46 -20.02
CA GLY A 137 18.09 14.05 -18.79
C GLY A 137 17.19 15.07 -18.10
N THR A 138 16.14 15.54 -18.77
CA THR A 138 15.09 16.41 -18.21
C THR A 138 13.70 15.77 -18.36
N GLY A 139 12.66 16.36 -17.77
CA GLY A 139 11.28 15.84 -17.85
C GLY A 139 10.74 15.87 -19.28
N ILE A 140 10.20 14.76 -19.77
CA ILE A 140 9.71 14.65 -21.15
C ILE A 140 8.57 15.64 -21.44
N GLU A 141 7.78 15.97 -20.43
CA GLU A 141 6.68 16.93 -20.50
C GLU A 141 7.19 18.37 -20.75
N GLU A 142 8.34 18.72 -20.18
CA GLU A 142 8.98 20.01 -20.41
C GLU A 142 9.59 20.07 -21.81
N VAL A 143 10.24 18.98 -22.24
CA VAL A 143 10.79 18.86 -23.60
C VAL A 143 9.68 18.96 -24.64
N ALA A 144 8.57 18.26 -24.46
CA ALA A 144 7.43 18.28 -25.37
C ALA A 144 6.81 19.69 -25.51
N LYS A 145 6.81 20.50 -24.43
CA LYS A 145 6.35 21.89 -24.47
C LYS A 145 7.34 22.83 -25.14
N ALA A 146 8.63 22.68 -24.83
CA ALA A 146 9.66 23.63 -25.26
C ALA A 146 10.22 23.32 -26.67
N ASN A 147 10.26 22.04 -27.05
CA ASN A 147 10.86 21.53 -28.30
C ASN A 147 10.03 20.34 -28.80
N PRO A 148 8.78 20.54 -29.23
CA PRO A 148 7.89 19.45 -29.66
C PRO A 148 8.48 18.63 -30.81
N GLU A 149 9.31 19.22 -31.66
CA GLU A 149 10.01 18.55 -32.76
C GLU A 149 11.10 17.57 -32.28
N ALA A 150 11.55 17.70 -31.03
CA ALA A 150 12.49 16.78 -30.41
C ALA A 150 11.80 15.54 -29.85
N VAL A 151 10.47 15.46 -29.88
CA VAL A 151 9.67 14.35 -29.35
C VAL A 151 8.90 13.69 -30.49
N ALA A 152 8.85 12.36 -30.50
CA ALA A 152 7.97 11.63 -31.39
C ALA A 152 7.26 10.52 -30.63
N GLU A 153 6.00 10.28 -31.00
CA GLU A 153 5.16 9.24 -30.43
C GLU A 153 4.69 8.22 -31.46
N LEU A 154 4.44 6.99 -30.99
CA LEU A 154 3.89 5.89 -31.75
C LEU A 154 2.93 5.08 -30.88
N LEU A 155 1.69 4.93 -31.32
CA LEU A 155 0.75 3.98 -30.73
C LEU A 155 1.13 2.56 -31.13
N LEU A 156 1.23 1.67 -30.15
CA LEU A 156 1.58 0.28 -30.36
C LEU A 156 0.31 -0.57 -30.40
N ASP A 157 0.24 -1.47 -31.39
CA ASP A 157 -0.77 -2.51 -31.38
C ASP A 157 -0.37 -3.58 -30.34
N PRO A 158 -1.26 -3.96 -29.40
CA PRO A 158 -0.93 -4.92 -28.35
C PRO A 158 -0.80 -6.37 -28.87
N VAL A 159 -1.24 -6.66 -30.10
CA VAL A 159 -1.11 -7.97 -30.75
C VAL A 159 0.14 -7.99 -31.63
N GLU A 160 0.32 -7.00 -32.50
CA GLU A 160 1.46 -6.95 -33.43
C GLU A 160 2.76 -6.50 -32.75
N GLY A 161 2.65 -5.64 -31.74
CA GLY A 161 3.78 -5.10 -30.99
C GLY A 161 4.56 -4.02 -31.76
N LEU A 162 5.86 -3.92 -31.45
CA LEU A 162 6.76 -2.94 -32.06
C LEU A 162 7.73 -3.62 -33.02
N ALA A 163 7.62 -3.30 -34.31
CA ALA A 163 8.55 -3.75 -35.34
C ALA A 163 9.78 -2.84 -35.45
N ASP A 164 10.93 -3.43 -35.75
CA ASP A 164 12.21 -2.74 -35.93
C ASP A 164 12.15 -1.51 -36.86
N HIS A 165 11.39 -1.60 -37.96
CA HIS A 165 11.30 -0.51 -38.93
C HIS A 165 10.50 0.69 -38.39
N GLN A 166 9.46 0.42 -37.57
CA GLN A 166 8.69 1.46 -36.89
C GLN A 166 9.55 2.18 -35.84
N ALA A 167 10.31 1.42 -35.05
CA ALA A 167 11.25 1.98 -34.07
C ALA A 167 12.33 2.85 -34.75
N ARG A 168 12.90 2.39 -35.86
CA ARG A 168 13.86 3.20 -36.65
C ARG A 168 13.21 4.46 -37.18
N GLU A 169 12.03 4.37 -37.76
CA GLU A 169 11.31 5.53 -38.29
C GLU A 169 11.01 6.56 -37.19
N LEU A 170 10.61 6.11 -36.01
CA LEU A 170 10.32 6.99 -34.89
C LEU A 170 11.55 7.81 -34.46
N TRP A 171 12.71 7.15 -34.30
CA TRP A 171 13.97 7.84 -34.02
C TRP A 171 14.41 8.79 -35.14
N ARG A 172 14.08 8.48 -36.40
CA ARG A 172 14.36 9.36 -37.55
C ARG A 172 13.63 10.69 -37.45
N ARG A 173 12.39 10.67 -36.96
CA ARG A 173 11.52 11.87 -36.82
C ARG A 173 12.11 12.89 -35.87
N VAL A 174 12.78 12.44 -34.81
CA VAL A 174 13.48 13.32 -33.84
C VAL A 174 14.93 13.63 -34.24
N GLY A 175 15.31 13.36 -35.50
CA GLY A 175 16.60 13.74 -36.07
C GLY A 175 17.74 12.74 -35.87
N VAL A 176 17.50 11.58 -35.25
CA VAL A 176 18.53 10.56 -35.05
C VAL A 176 18.74 9.74 -36.32
N ARG A 177 20.00 9.59 -36.76
CA ARG A 177 20.39 8.94 -38.02
C ARG A 177 21.56 7.98 -37.81
N GLY A 178 21.88 7.19 -38.84
CA GLY A 178 23.10 6.37 -38.91
C GLY A 178 23.09 5.20 -37.92
N ASN A 179 24.26 4.84 -37.37
CA ASN A 179 24.39 3.71 -36.46
C ASN A 179 23.65 3.93 -35.13
N ALA A 180 23.62 5.16 -34.61
CA ALA A 180 22.88 5.50 -33.39
C ALA A 180 21.38 5.19 -33.53
N GLN A 181 20.78 5.51 -34.69
CA GLN A 181 19.38 5.17 -34.99
C GLN A 181 19.12 3.66 -34.90
N ARG A 182 20.02 2.85 -35.44
CA ARG A 182 19.89 1.38 -35.43
C ARG A 182 19.95 0.83 -34.00
N LEU A 183 20.91 1.29 -33.20
CA LEU A 183 21.11 0.83 -31.83
C LEU A 183 20.01 1.31 -30.88
N LEU A 184 19.58 2.56 -31.02
CA LEU A 184 18.47 3.11 -30.24
C LEU A 184 17.16 2.40 -30.58
N ALA A 185 16.88 2.12 -31.86
CA ALA A 185 15.71 1.36 -32.26
C ALA A 185 15.71 -0.07 -31.68
N ASP A 186 16.84 -0.77 -31.72
CA ASP A 186 16.99 -2.09 -31.11
C ASP A 186 16.76 -2.05 -29.58
N ALA A 187 17.31 -1.04 -28.89
CA ALA A 187 17.04 -0.83 -27.46
C ALA A 187 15.55 -0.58 -27.18
N THR A 188 14.85 0.21 -28.01
CA THR A 188 13.42 0.46 -27.85
C THR A 188 12.57 -0.79 -28.10
N VAL A 189 12.92 -1.62 -29.09
CA VAL A 189 12.25 -2.91 -29.32
C VAL A 189 12.44 -3.86 -28.13
N ARG A 190 13.64 -3.87 -27.52
CA ARG A 190 13.91 -4.66 -26.31
C ARG A 190 13.15 -4.12 -25.09
N LEU A 191 13.02 -2.80 -24.94
CA LEU A 191 12.18 -2.18 -23.91
C LEU A 191 10.73 -2.64 -24.04
N TRP A 192 10.16 -2.68 -25.26
CA TRP A 192 8.83 -3.22 -25.49
C TRP A 192 8.69 -4.69 -25.05
N ARG A 193 9.71 -5.53 -25.32
CA ARG A 193 9.72 -6.91 -24.85
C ARG A 193 9.69 -6.99 -23.32
N VAL A 194 10.44 -6.14 -22.63
CA VAL A 194 10.41 -6.05 -21.16
C VAL A 194 9.00 -5.69 -20.68
N VAL A 195 8.41 -4.61 -21.22
CA VAL A 195 7.04 -4.17 -20.87
C VAL A 195 6.04 -5.31 -20.98
N ARG A 196 6.09 -6.07 -22.08
CA ARG A 196 5.20 -7.22 -22.30
C ARG A 196 5.49 -8.39 -21.39
N GLN A 197 6.74 -8.64 -21.05
CA GLN A 197 7.14 -9.78 -20.26
C GLN A 197 6.77 -9.62 -18.79
N VAL A 198 6.92 -8.42 -18.23
CA VAL A 198 6.62 -8.13 -16.82
C VAL A 198 5.29 -7.40 -16.64
N GLU A 199 4.47 -7.33 -17.70
CA GLU A 199 3.16 -6.67 -17.70
C GLU A 199 3.22 -5.26 -17.10
N ALA A 200 4.19 -4.46 -17.58
CA ALA A 200 4.40 -3.11 -17.08
C ALA A 200 3.31 -2.14 -17.56
N ARG A 201 2.80 -1.31 -16.64
CA ARG A 201 2.00 -0.13 -16.96
C ARG A 201 2.84 1.02 -17.52
N ALA A 202 4.08 1.13 -17.06
CA ALA A 202 5.03 2.15 -17.51
C ALA A 202 6.46 1.60 -17.47
N ALA A 203 7.24 1.89 -18.50
CA ALA A 203 8.68 1.63 -18.53
C ALA A 203 9.39 2.77 -19.26
N GLU A 204 10.26 3.47 -18.55
CA GLU A 204 10.97 4.66 -19.03
C GLU A 204 12.46 4.49 -18.84
N ILE A 205 13.26 4.92 -19.82
CA ILE A 205 14.71 5.00 -19.75
C ILE A 205 15.07 6.48 -19.92
N ASN A 206 15.50 7.12 -18.83
CA ASN A 206 15.82 8.54 -18.83
C ASN A 206 17.04 8.86 -17.93
N PRO A 207 18.26 8.97 -18.47
CA PRO A 207 18.59 8.97 -19.90
C PRO A 207 18.94 7.59 -20.46
N LEU A 208 18.57 7.38 -21.72
CA LEU A 208 19.20 6.41 -22.61
C LEU A 208 20.36 7.12 -23.31
N VAL A 209 21.58 6.63 -23.16
CA VAL A 209 22.79 7.35 -23.58
C VAL A 209 23.40 6.73 -24.83
N VAL A 210 23.82 7.61 -25.75
CA VAL A 210 24.84 7.28 -26.75
C VAL A 210 26.20 7.70 -26.18
N THR A 211 27.07 6.73 -26.01
CA THR A 211 28.43 6.92 -25.48
C THR A 211 29.38 7.40 -26.57
N GLY A 212 30.54 7.94 -26.18
CA GLY A 212 31.55 8.44 -27.13
C GLY A 212 32.10 7.38 -28.09
N ASP A 213 32.05 6.10 -27.71
CA ASP A 213 32.44 4.97 -28.56
C ASP A 213 31.28 4.41 -29.42
N GLY A 214 30.12 5.08 -29.39
CA GLY A 214 28.96 4.76 -30.21
C GLY A 214 28.07 3.64 -29.67
N ARG A 215 28.27 3.16 -28.43
CA ARG A 215 27.33 2.22 -27.77
C ARG A 215 26.12 2.95 -27.21
N VAL A 216 25.00 2.22 -27.12
CA VAL A 216 23.77 2.67 -26.45
C VAL A 216 23.66 1.99 -25.08
N VAL A 217 23.51 2.80 -24.02
CA VAL A 217 23.47 2.31 -22.63
C VAL A 217 22.33 2.99 -21.87
N ALA A 218 21.49 2.22 -21.19
CA ALA A 218 20.46 2.73 -20.29
C ALA A 218 21.09 3.15 -18.96
N LEU A 219 21.32 4.45 -18.78
CA LEU A 219 21.93 4.98 -17.55
C LEU A 219 20.95 5.01 -16.38
N ASP A 220 19.65 5.05 -16.64
CA ASP A 220 18.62 5.08 -15.63
C ASP A 220 17.36 4.44 -16.20
N CYS A 221 16.52 3.88 -15.35
CA CYS A 221 15.21 3.39 -15.76
C CYS A 221 14.20 3.41 -14.63
N ARG A 222 12.95 3.59 -15.00
CA ARG A 222 11.78 3.45 -14.13
C ARG A 222 10.84 2.44 -14.76
N ILE A 223 10.55 1.35 -14.05
CA ILE A 223 9.59 0.33 -14.51
C ILE A 223 8.53 0.15 -13.41
N THR A 224 7.26 0.31 -13.79
CA THR A 224 6.09 0.06 -12.95
C THR A 224 5.30 -1.11 -13.54
N VAL A 225 5.23 -2.20 -12.78
CA VAL A 225 4.42 -3.40 -13.06
C VAL A 225 2.96 -3.12 -12.73
N ASP A 226 2.03 -3.68 -13.50
CA ASP A 226 0.61 -3.64 -13.13
C ASP A 226 0.40 -4.42 -11.82
N ASP A 227 -0.17 -3.78 -10.80
CA ASP A 227 -0.31 -4.39 -9.47
C ASP A 227 -1.19 -5.66 -9.51
N ALA A 228 -2.19 -5.67 -10.38
CA ALA A 228 -3.02 -6.83 -10.68
C ALA A 228 -2.29 -7.99 -11.40
N ALA A 229 -1.09 -7.77 -11.95
CA ALA A 229 -0.29 -8.79 -12.62
C ALA A 229 0.77 -9.42 -11.69
N VAL A 230 1.07 -8.82 -10.54
CA VAL A 230 2.18 -9.23 -9.65
C VAL A 230 2.14 -10.71 -9.27
N PHE A 231 0.96 -11.28 -9.04
CA PHE A 231 0.82 -12.70 -8.70
C PHE A 231 1.34 -13.67 -9.78
N ARG A 232 1.43 -13.20 -11.04
CA ARG A 232 1.99 -13.96 -12.17
C ARG A 232 3.50 -13.81 -12.30
N HIS A 233 4.10 -12.91 -11.53
CA HIS A 233 5.52 -12.54 -11.59
C HIS A 233 6.27 -12.75 -10.27
N PRO A 234 6.24 -13.97 -9.69
CA PRO A 234 6.94 -14.25 -8.44
C PRO A 234 8.47 -14.04 -8.55
N GLU A 235 9.03 -14.13 -9.75
CA GLU A 235 10.46 -13.89 -10.02
C GLU A 235 10.92 -12.46 -9.76
N LEU A 236 10.00 -11.49 -9.69
CA LEU A 236 10.31 -10.09 -9.40
C LEU A 236 10.52 -9.81 -7.91
N GLY A 237 10.13 -10.73 -7.03
CA GLY A 237 10.30 -10.57 -5.59
C GLY A 237 9.51 -9.39 -4.99
N ILE A 238 8.41 -8.99 -5.64
CA ILE A 238 7.52 -7.93 -5.16
C ILE A 238 6.81 -8.44 -3.90
N GLU A 239 7.06 -7.79 -2.77
CA GLU A 239 6.49 -8.15 -1.47
C GLU A 239 5.07 -7.61 -1.32
N VAL A 240 4.88 -6.34 -1.71
CA VAL A 240 3.60 -5.64 -1.66
C VAL A 240 3.16 -5.35 -3.08
N ALA A 241 2.09 -6.00 -3.55
CA ALA A 241 1.54 -5.79 -4.89
C ALA A 241 0.71 -4.51 -4.95
N ARG A 242 1.38 -3.37 -4.73
CA ARG A 242 0.84 -2.02 -4.83
C ARG A 242 1.86 -1.12 -5.47
N GLU A 243 1.41 -0.15 -6.26
CA GLU A 243 2.26 0.96 -6.68
C GLU A 243 2.39 1.94 -5.51
N LEU A 244 3.53 1.86 -4.81
CA LEU A 244 3.92 2.86 -3.82
C LEU A 244 4.94 3.82 -4.43
N GLY A 245 5.07 5.01 -3.86
CA GLY A 245 6.11 5.99 -4.21
C GLY A 245 7.36 5.89 -3.33
N HIS A 246 7.43 4.86 -2.49
CA HIS A 246 8.49 4.62 -1.52
C HIS A 246 8.54 3.11 -1.19
N PRO A 247 9.64 2.64 -0.55
CA PRO A 247 9.64 1.32 0.07
C PRO A 247 8.49 1.20 1.09
N PRO A 248 7.83 0.03 1.20
CA PRO A 248 6.67 -0.11 2.05
C PRO A 248 7.06 0.10 3.52
N THR A 249 6.29 0.92 4.22
CA THR A 249 6.45 1.13 5.66
C THR A 249 6.12 -0.17 6.42
N PRO A 250 6.59 -0.33 7.68
CA PRO A 250 6.22 -1.49 8.48
C PRO A 250 4.70 -1.68 8.59
N LEU A 251 3.95 -0.59 8.72
CA LEU A 251 2.49 -0.65 8.88
C LEU A 251 1.79 -1.05 7.57
N GLU A 252 2.29 -0.63 6.41
CA GLU A 252 1.78 -1.06 5.10
C GLU A 252 2.04 -2.55 4.84
N ARG A 253 3.16 -3.11 5.30
CA ARG A 253 3.39 -4.57 5.21
C ARG A 253 2.40 -5.34 6.06
N ILE A 254 2.19 -4.89 7.30
CA ILE A 254 1.19 -5.48 8.21
C ILE A 254 -0.20 -5.42 7.56
N ALA A 255 -0.55 -4.29 6.95
CA ALA A 255 -1.82 -4.14 6.25
C ALA A 255 -1.93 -5.06 5.02
N TRP A 256 -0.85 -5.18 4.25
CA TRP A 256 -0.79 -6.06 3.10
C TRP A 256 -0.94 -7.53 3.48
N ASP A 257 -0.33 -7.98 4.58
CA ASP A 257 -0.45 -9.34 5.08
C ASP A 257 -1.89 -9.69 5.52
N VAL A 258 -2.68 -8.70 5.92
CA VAL A 258 -4.12 -8.88 6.17
C VAL A 258 -4.92 -9.04 4.87
N GLU A 259 -4.53 -8.36 3.80
CA GLU A 259 -5.28 -8.31 2.54
C GLU A 259 -4.95 -9.46 1.59
N ARG A 260 -3.66 -9.81 1.45
CA ARG A 260 -3.11 -10.63 0.35
C ARG A 260 -3.79 -11.99 0.14
N ASP A 261 -4.28 -12.61 1.21
CA ASP A 261 -4.85 -13.96 1.22
C ASP A 261 -6.33 -13.99 1.64
N ASP A 262 -6.99 -12.82 1.76
CA ASP A 262 -8.42 -12.74 2.06
C ASP A 262 -9.15 -12.00 0.93
N TYR A 263 -9.86 -12.72 0.07
CA TYR A 263 -10.58 -12.14 -1.08
C TYR A 263 -12.01 -11.65 -0.74
N ARG A 264 -12.40 -11.66 0.54
CA ARG A 264 -13.74 -11.23 0.97
C ARG A 264 -13.77 -9.71 1.12
N GLY A 265 -14.07 -9.01 0.03
CA GLY A 265 -13.97 -7.55 -0.04
C GLY A 265 -12.52 -7.06 -0.01
N THR A 266 -12.35 -5.76 -0.18
CA THR A 266 -11.05 -5.08 -0.28
C THR A 266 -10.67 -4.46 1.05
N PHE A 267 -9.39 -4.56 1.40
CA PHE A 267 -8.73 -3.68 2.36
C PHE A 267 -7.49 -3.06 1.70
N TYR A 268 -7.57 -1.76 1.45
CA TYR A 268 -6.45 -0.97 0.96
C TYR A 268 -5.97 -0.05 2.07
N PHE A 269 -4.65 0.06 2.25
CA PHE A 269 -4.02 0.96 3.20
C PHE A 269 -2.78 1.60 2.55
N LEU A 270 -2.65 2.92 2.72
CA LEU A 270 -1.49 3.70 2.30
C LEU A 270 -1.15 4.71 3.39
N GLN A 271 0.09 4.72 3.85
CA GLN A 271 0.57 5.71 4.81
C GLN A 271 0.84 7.02 4.09
N MET A 272 0.21 8.11 4.51
CA MET A 272 0.32 9.42 3.84
C MET A 272 1.20 10.42 4.60
N ARG A 273 1.22 10.32 5.94
CA ARG A 273 1.96 11.22 6.82
C ARG A 273 2.48 10.45 8.03
N GLU A 274 3.69 10.78 8.47
CA GLU A 274 4.31 10.33 9.71
C GLU A 274 4.95 11.53 10.44
N GLY A 275 5.37 11.33 11.68
CA GLY A 275 6.16 12.31 12.44
C GLY A 275 5.38 13.56 12.91
N PHE A 276 4.06 13.55 12.79
CA PHE A 276 3.21 14.64 13.27
C PHE A 276 3.00 14.58 14.79
N GLN A 277 2.77 15.73 15.40
CA GLN A 277 2.45 15.87 16.82
C GLN A 277 0.94 15.98 17.05
N ARG A 278 0.50 15.60 18.24
CA ARG A 278 -0.88 15.81 18.67
C ARG A 278 -1.21 17.30 18.67
N GLY A 279 -2.36 17.66 18.12
CA GLY A 279 -2.84 19.02 17.92
C GLY A 279 -2.60 19.58 16.52
N GLU A 280 -1.92 18.87 15.63
CA GLU A 280 -1.69 19.30 14.24
C GLU A 280 -2.91 19.11 13.31
N GLY A 281 -4.01 18.56 13.81
CA GLY A 281 -5.23 18.31 13.05
C GLY A 281 -5.10 17.13 12.09
N VAL A 282 -4.38 16.08 12.52
CA VAL A 282 -4.13 14.88 11.68
C VAL A 282 -5.04 13.74 12.12
N LEU A 283 -5.81 13.20 11.18
CA LEU A 283 -6.85 12.20 11.44
C LEU A 283 -6.46 10.81 10.93
N ALA A 284 -6.84 9.76 11.67
CA ALA A 284 -6.97 8.42 11.08
C ALA A 284 -8.20 8.39 10.18
N PHE A 285 -8.02 8.02 8.91
CA PHE A 285 -9.08 8.06 7.91
C PHE A 285 -9.46 6.64 7.47
N HIS A 286 -10.74 6.29 7.58
CA HIS A 286 -11.30 4.98 7.23
C HIS A 286 -12.39 5.14 6.16
N GLY A 287 -12.01 4.98 4.90
CA GLY A 287 -12.92 5.06 3.77
C GLY A 287 -13.65 3.75 3.46
N ALA A 288 -14.81 3.86 2.81
CA ALA A 288 -15.50 2.74 2.16
C ALA A 288 -15.97 3.17 0.75
N GLY A 289 -15.32 2.62 -0.26
CA GLY A 289 -15.42 2.95 -1.68
C GLY A 289 -14.45 4.07 -2.08
N GLY A 290 -13.61 3.83 -3.10
CA GLY A 290 -12.56 4.78 -3.53
C GLY A 290 -13.05 6.20 -3.80
N GLY A 291 -14.04 6.37 -4.69
CA GLY A 291 -14.56 7.71 -5.04
C GLY A 291 -15.21 8.45 -3.87
N GLY A 292 -16.00 7.76 -3.05
CA GLY A 292 -16.63 8.33 -1.86
C GLY A 292 -15.62 8.71 -0.77
N SER A 293 -14.54 7.95 -0.67
CA SER A 293 -13.45 8.19 0.27
C SER A 293 -12.65 9.44 -0.11
N MET A 294 -12.32 9.63 -1.39
CA MET A 294 -11.64 10.85 -1.85
C MET A 294 -12.49 12.10 -1.62
N MET A 295 -13.79 12.05 -1.91
CA MET A 295 -14.72 13.15 -1.61
C MET A 295 -14.77 13.48 -0.10
N ALA A 296 -14.71 12.46 0.75
CA ALA A 296 -14.66 12.64 2.20
C ALA A 296 -13.35 13.31 2.67
N MET A 297 -12.22 12.94 2.06
CA MET A 297 -10.93 13.59 2.32
C MET A 297 -10.95 15.06 1.92
N ASP A 298 -11.55 15.41 0.77
CA ASP A 298 -11.71 16.80 0.35
C ASP A 298 -12.54 17.60 1.37
N ALA A 299 -13.60 17.00 1.91
CA ALA A 299 -14.41 17.61 2.95
C ALA A 299 -13.62 17.84 4.25
N LEU A 300 -12.76 16.89 4.64
CA LEU A 300 -11.83 17.06 5.78
C LEU A 300 -10.79 18.15 5.53
N GLN A 301 -10.20 18.21 4.33
CA GLN A 301 -9.24 19.25 3.96
C GLN A 301 -9.88 20.64 3.96
N ARG A 302 -11.11 20.78 3.46
CA ARG A 302 -11.89 22.03 3.60
C ARG A 302 -12.12 22.40 5.06
N GLN A 303 -12.10 21.41 5.96
CA GLN A 303 -12.16 21.64 7.40
C GLN A 303 -10.77 21.89 8.05
N GLY A 304 -9.71 22.02 7.25
CA GLY A 304 -8.35 22.26 7.75
C GLY A 304 -7.66 21.02 8.34
N PHE A 305 -8.25 19.83 8.21
CA PHE A 305 -7.63 18.59 8.64
C PHE A 305 -6.69 18.03 7.58
N ALA A 306 -5.67 17.33 8.05
CA ALA A 306 -4.89 16.39 7.26
C ALA A 306 -5.26 14.95 7.65
N VAL A 307 -4.94 13.99 6.79
CA VAL A 307 -5.10 12.56 7.11
C VAL A 307 -3.72 11.89 7.27
N ALA A 308 -3.62 10.99 8.24
CA ALA A 308 -2.41 10.19 8.47
C ALA A 308 -2.23 9.11 7.39
N ASN A 309 -3.35 8.57 6.92
CA ASN A 309 -3.41 7.46 5.97
C ASN A 309 -4.55 7.65 4.96
N PHE A 310 -4.50 6.88 3.89
CA PHE A 310 -5.67 6.49 3.11
C PHE A 310 -6.02 5.03 3.46
N CYS A 311 -7.30 4.76 3.67
CA CYS A 311 -7.80 3.40 3.88
C CYS A 311 -9.11 3.23 3.11
N ASP A 312 -9.29 2.07 2.49
CA ASP A 312 -10.55 1.68 1.86
C ASP A 312 -10.93 0.27 2.28
N THR A 313 -12.10 0.12 2.92
CA THR A 313 -12.74 -1.18 3.16
C THR A 313 -14.04 -1.28 2.35
N SER A 314 -13.92 -1.77 1.12
CA SER A 314 -15.01 -1.83 0.14
C SER A 314 -15.29 -3.26 -0.35
N GLY A 315 -16.33 -3.46 -1.16
CA GLY A 315 -16.64 -4.78 -1.72
C GLY A 315 -17.27 -5.77 -0.73
N ASN A 316 -18.00 -5.26 0.28
CA ASN A 316 -18.65 -6.05 1.33
C ASN A 316 -17.68 -6.90 2.17
N PRO A 317 -16.66 -6.27 2.79
CA PRO A 317 -15.72 -7.00 3.63
C PRO A 317 -16.39 -7.54 4.90
N PRO A 318 -15.91 -8.67 5.45
CA PRO A 318 -16.38 -9.17 6.73
C PRO A 318 -15.98 -8.21 7.85
N ALA A 319 -16.71 -8.26 8.97
CA ALA A 319 -16.42 -7.43 10.13
C ALA A 319 -15.00 -7.67 10.67
N SER A 320 -14.46 -8.89 10.54
CA SER A 320 -13.07 -9.21 10.89
C SER A 320 -12.04 -8.39 10.10
N LYS A 321 -12.26 -8.17 8.80
CA LYS A 321 -11.38 -7.36 7.96
C LYS A 321 -11.46 -5.87 8.33
N VAL A 322 -12.68 -5.35 8.55
CA VAL A 322 -12.88 -3.96 9.03
C VAL A 322 -12.24 -3.74 10.41
N TYR A 323 -12.36 -4.72 11.31
CA TYR A 323 -11.69 -4.70 12.63
C TYR A 323 -10.17 -4.57 12.48
N ARG A 324 -9.55 -5.37 11.61
CA ARG A 324 -8.09 -5.33 11.40
C ARG A 324 -7.65 -3.99 10.81
N ALA A 325 -8.38 -3.48 9.83
CA ALA A 325 -8.15 -2.14 9.29
C ALA A 325 -8.21 -1.08 10.40
N ALA A 326 -9.24 -1.10 11.24
CA ALA A 326 -9.38 -0.16 12.35
C ALA A 326 -8.23 -0.27 13.37
N ARG A 327 -7.80 -1.48 13.75
CA ARG A 327 -6.64 -1.70 14.65
C ARG A 327 -5.34 -1.16 14.06
N ILE A 328 -5.12 -1.33 12.75
CA ILE A 328 -3.97 -0.77 12.03
C ILE A 328 -4.01 0.76 12.06
N LEU A 329 -5.17 1.35 11.74
CA LEU A 329 -5.36 2.80 11.74
C LEU A 329 -5.12 3.43 13.12
N LEU A 330 -5.61 2.78 14.18
CA LEU A 330 -5.43 3.20 15.57
C LEU A 330 -4.00 2.98 16.10
N SER A 331 -3.16 2.26 15.35
CA SER A 331 -1.76 2.08 15.69
C SER A 331 -0.86 3.17 15.10
N GLN A 332 -1.44 4.18 14.45
CA GLN A 332 -0.73 5.39 14.05
C GLN A 332 -0.63 6.34 15.26
N PRO A 333 0.57 6.74 15.71
CA PRO A 333 0.73 7.59 16.89
C PRO A 333 0.22 9.01 16.63
N ASN A 334 -0.11 9.73 17.70
CA ASN A 334 -0.42 11.16 17.71
C ASN A 334 -1.64 11.61 16.88
N ILE A 335 -2.49 10.69 16.39
CA ILE A 335 -3.73 11.09 15.72
C ILE A 335 -4.60 11.94 16.66
N ASP A 336 -5.30 12.91 16.08
CA ASP A 336 -6.19 13.82 16.80
C ASP A 336 -7.64 13.33 16.78
N GLY A 337 -8.02 12.55 15.77
CA GLY A 337 -9.37 12.05 15.58
C GLY A 337 -9.42 10.83 14.68
N TYR A 338 -10.55 10.12 14.75
CA TYR A 338 -10.87 9.02 13.85
C TYR A 338 -12.06 9.42 12.98
N PHE A 339 -11.89 9.37 11.66
CA PHE A 339 -12.96 9.71 10.72
C PHE A 339 -13.22 8.55 9.76
N GLY A 340 -14.45 8.05 9.76
CA GLY A 340 -14.91 7.02 8.83
C GLY A 340 -15.96 7.54 7.86
N SER A 341 -15.91 7.16 6.58
CA SER A 341 -16.95 7.53 5.62
C SER A 341 -17.15 6.49 4.51
N GLY A 342 -18.39 6.03 4.38
CA GLY A 342 -18.92 5.23 3.27
C GLY A 342 -20.07 5.94 2.57
N SER A 343 -19.93 6.18 1.27
CA SER A 343 -20.92 6.92 0.48
C SER A 343 -21.87 5.99 -0.26
N GLY A 344 -22.91 5.50 0.44
CA GLY A 344 -24.05 4.84 -0.20
C GLY A 344 -23.68 3.53 -0.91
N VAL A 345 -22.96 2.65 -0.24
CA VAL A 345 -22.53 1.38 -0.82
C VAL A 345 -23.73 0.42 -0.96
N ALA A 346 -23.96 -0.07 -2.18
CA ALA A 346 -25.20 -0.77 -2.53
C ALA A 346 -25.30 -2.17 -1.88
N SER A 347 -24.28 -3.02 -2.06
CA SER A 347 -24.31 -4.42 -1.59
C SER A 347 -23.56 -4.66 -0.28
N GLN A 348 -22.84 -3.65 0.24
CA GLN A 348 -22.05 -3.80 1.46
C GLN A 348 -22.90 -3.54 2.69
N GLU A 349 -22.96 -4.56 3.55
CA GLU A 349 -23.72 -4.53 4.79
C GLU A 349 -23.03 -3.62 5.81
N GLN A 350 -23.59 -2.44 6.08
CA GLN A 350 -22.98 -1.45 6.97
C GLN A 350 -22.81 -1.96 8.41
N PHE A 351 -23.65 -2.90 8.84
CA PHE A 351 -23.52 -3.50 10.17
C PHE A 351 -22.25 -4.34 10.31
N HIS A 352 -21.62 -4.83 9.23
CA HIS A 352 -20.28 -5.43 9.32
C HIS A 352 -19.23 -4.39 9.67
N SER A 353 -19.29 -3.22 9.03
CA SER A 353 -18.41 -2.10 9.33
C SER A 353 -18.57 -1.66 10.78
N ALA A 354 -19.81 -1.47 11.23
CA ALA A 354 -20.12 -1.10 12.62
C ALA A 354 -19.57 -2.11 13.63
N ARG A 355 -19.78 -3.42 13.42
CA ARG A 355 -19.27 -4.46 14.34
C ARG A 355 -17.74 -4.51 14.36
N GLY A 356 -17.09 -4.38 13.20
CA GLY A 356 -15.63 -4.33 13.12
C GLY A 356 -15.05 -3.15 13.89
N LEU A 357 -15.62 -1.95 13.69
CA LEU A 357 -15.24 -0.73 14.41
C LEU A 357 -15.48 -0.86 15.92
N VAL A 358 -16.66 -1.33 16.35
CA VAL A 358 -16.97 -1.50 17.77
C VAL A 358 -15.98 -2.46 18.43
N LYS A 359 -15.71 -3.63 17.82
CA LYS A 359 -14.72 -4.57 18.37
C LYS A 359 -13.35 -3.90 18.51
N ALA A 360 -12.90 -3.16 17.49
CA ALA A 360 -11.62 -2.48 17.53
C ALA A 360 -11.57 -1.44 18.66
N PHE A 361 -12.62 -0.64 18.82
CA PHE A 361 -12.70 0.38 19.87
C PHE A 361 -12.86 -0.19 21.29
N LEU A 362 -13.36 -1.41 21.43
CA LEU A 362 -13.48 -2.10 22.72
C LEU A 362 -12.14 -2.69 23.19
N GLU A 363 -11.32 -3.17 22.26
CA GLU A 363 -9.98 -3.73 22.55
C GLU A 363 -8.91 -2.64 22.62
N GLU A 364 -9.03 -1.64 21.75
CA GLU A 364 -8.19 -0.45 21.69
C GLU A 364 -9.06 0.78 21.99
N PRO A 365 -9.24 1.13 23.28
CA PRO A 365 -10.07 2.26 23.66
C PRO A 365 -9.62 3.55 22.98
N LEU A 366 -10.53 4.15 22.23
CA LEU A 366 -10.33 5.44 21.59
C LEU A 366 -9.93 6.51 22.62
N THR A 367 -8.84 7.23 22.34
CA THR A 367 -8.41 8.41 23.11
C THR A 367 -8.72 9.73 22.39
N VAL A 368 -9.48 9.63 21.29
CA VAL A 368 -9.79 10.72 20.37
C VAL A 368 -11.26 10.66 19.93
N PRO A 369 -11.89 11.79 19.54
CA PRO A 369 -13.24 11.79 18.96
C PRO A 369 -13.32 10.94 17.69
N CYS A 370 -14.47 10.31 17.50
CA CYS A 370 -14.76 9.49 16.33
C CYS A 370 -16.06 9.94 15.66
N VAL A 371 -15.98 10.24 14.37
CA VAL A 371 -17.17 10.49 13.54
C VAL A 371 -17.14 9.54 12.37
N VAL A 372 -18.23 8.79 12.21
CA VAL A 372 -18.38 7.81 11.14
C VAL A 372 -19.65 8.12 10.35
N ARG A 373 -19.55 8.08 9.02
CA ARG A 373 -20.72 8.09 8.14
C ARG A 373 -20.81 6.75 7.44
N LEU A 374 -21.82 5.93 7.76
CA LEU A 374 -22.06 4.62 7.14
C LEU A 374 -23.35 4.68 6.34
N GLY A 375 -23.27 5.14 5.09
CA GLY A 375 -24.43 5.18 4.20
C GLY A 375 -24.58 3.91 3.37
N GLY A 376 -25.78 3.33 3.28
CA GLY A 376 -26.07 2.20 2.41
C GLY A 376 -26.91 1.09 3.06
N ASN A 377 -26.68 -0.15 2.65
CA ASN A 377 -27.48 -1.28 3.11
C ASN A 377 -27.32 -1.55 4.61
N GLY A 378 -28.43 -1.64 5.34
CA GLY A 378 -28.45 -1.87 6.78
C GLY A 378 -27.85 -0.74 7.62
N GLU A 379 -27.87 0.50 7.12
CA GLU A 379 -27.31 1.66 7.81
C GLU A 379 -27.97 1.96 9.16
N GLU A 380 -29.28 1.77 9.29
CA GLU A 380 -30.00 2.03 10.55
C GLU A 380 -29.47 1.12 11.66
N LYS A 381 -29.26 -0.16 11.34
CA LYS A 381 -28.66 -1.13 12.26
C LYS A 381 -27.21 -0.80 12.57
N ALA A 382 -26.45 -0.32 11.58
CA ALA A 382 -25.07 0.09 11.78
C ALA A 382 -24.95 1.28 12.75
N ILE A 383 -25.82 2.28 12.58
CA ILE A 383 -25.94 3.44 13.46
C ILE A 383 -26.36 3.00 14.85
N GLU A 384 -27.34 2.11 14.98
CA GLU A 384 -27.78 1.54 16.27
C GLU A 384 -26.62 0.86 17.00
N ILE A 385 -25.87 -0.02 16.31
CA ILE A 385 -24.72 -0.75 16.86
C ILE A 385 -23.66 0.22 17.38
N LEU A 386 -23.23 1.17 16.54
CA LEU A 386 -22.20 2.14 16.95
C LEU A 386 -22.70 3.03 18.09
N THR A 387 -23.88 3.61 17.96
CA THR A 387 -24.44 4.55 18.95
C THR A 387 -24.74 3.88 20.28
N THR A 388 -25.08 2.60 20.31
CA THR A 388 -25.44 1.90 21.54
C THR A 388 -24.22 1.27 22.19
N TYR A 389 -23.36 0.62 21.42
CA TYR A 389 -22.30 -0.22 21.98
C TYR A 389 -21.02 0.56 22.31
N THR A 390 -20.94 1.83 21.89
CA THR A 390 -19.80 2.71 22.20
C THR A 390 -20.07 3.76 23.28
N ARG A 391 -21.29 3.82 23.85
CA ARG A 391 -21.68 4.85 24.85
C ARG A 391 -20.76 4.89 26.06
N ASP A 392 -20.29 3.72 26.49
CA ASP A 392 -19.48 3.57 27.71
C ASP A 392 -17.97 3.78 27.47
N LEU A 393 -17.55 4.07 26.23
CA LEU A 393 -16.13 4.30 25.91
C LEU A 393 -15.59 5.59 26.53
N GLY A 394 -16.46 6.54 26.90
CA GLY A 394 -16.04 7.81 27.49
C GLY A 394 -15.41 8.79 26.49
N VAL A 395 -15.51 8.49 25.19
CA VAL A 395 -15.19 9.38 24.08
C VAL A 395 -16.41 9.58 23.19
N PRO A 396 -16.57 10.74 22.54
CA PRO A 396 -17.66 10.96 21.61
C PRO A 396 -17.44 10.11 20.35
N VAL A 397 -18.36 9.17 20.12
CA VAL A 397 -18.47 8.37 18.91
C VAL A 397 -19.83 8.64 18.28
N GLU A 398 -19.84 9.31 17.13
CA GLU A 398 -21.06 9.67 16.42
C GLU A 398 -21.13 8.96 15.06
N CYS A 399 -22.28 8.34 14.76
CA CYS A 399 -22.51 7.64 13.50
C CYS A 399 -23.69 8.24 12.74
N TYR A 400 -23.50 8.46 11.43
CA TYR A 400 -24.51 9.06 10.55
C TYR A 400 -24.79 8.17 9.33
N GLY A 401 -26.01 8.24 8.81
CA GLY A 401 -26.43 7.52 7.59
C GLY A 401 -26.27 8.34 6.31
N LYS A 402 -26.78 7.80 5.19
CA LYS A 402 -26.65 8.40 3.85
C LYS A 402 -27.19 9.83 3.75
N ASP A 403 -28.24 10.17 4.51
CA ASP A 403 -28.94 11.45 4.45
C ASP A 403 -28.16 12.61 5.10
N THR A 404 -27.06 12.31 5.81
CA THR A 404 -26.16 13.35 6.35
C THR A 404 -25.01 13.58 5.38
N PRO A 405 -24.80 14.82 4.89
CA PRO A 405 -23.67 15.15 4.02
C PRO A 405 -22.32 14.92 4.71
N VAL A 406 -21.30 14.55 3.94
CA VAL A 406 -19.96 14.30 4.48
C VAL A 406 -19.32 15.57 5.05
N GLU A 407 -19.61 16.73 4.45
CA GLU A 407 -19.17 18.05 4.95
C GLU A 407 -19.70 18.33 6.34
N ARG A 408 -20.95 17.92 6.63
CA ARG A 408 -21.55 18.09 7.95
C ARG A 408 -20.87 17.17 8.97
N CYS A 409 -20.53 15.94 8.58
CA CYS A 409 -19.77 15.02 9.43
C CYS A 409 -18.37 15.56 9.73
N ALA A 410 -17.67 16.10 8.72
CA ALA A 410 -16.35 16.70 8.87
C ALA A 410 -16.38 17.95 9.78
N ALA A 411 -17.38 18.83 9.60
CA ALA A 411 -17.59 19.99 10.47
C ALA A 411 -17.89 19.55 11.92
N ARG A 412 -18.70 18.50 12.08
CA ARG A 412 -19.03 17.93 13.40
C ARG A 412 -17.81 17.40 14.12
N LEU A 413 -16.91 16.71 13.42
CA LEU A 413 -15.65 16.25 14.03
C LEU A 413 -14.82 17.44 14.56
N ARG A 414 -14.79 18.56 13.83
CA ARG A 414 -14.13 19.79 14.30
C ARG A 414 -14.75 20.34 15.58
N GLU A 415 -16.08 20.37 15.66
CA GLU A 415 -16.79 20.80 16.87
C GLU A 415 -16.47 19.91 18.07
N LEU A 416 -16.43 18.59 17.86
CA LEU A 416 -16.07 17.63 18.90
C LEU A 416 -14.63 17.87 19.38
N LEU A 417 -13.68 18.00 18.45
CA LEU A 417 -12.27 18.24 18.78
C LEU A 417 -12.05 19.53 19.56
N ALA A 418 -12.75 20.61 19.21
CA ALA A 418 -12.64 21.89 19.92
C ALA A 418 -13.06 21.81 21.39
N ASN A 419 -13.93 20.87 21.75
CA ASN A 419 -14.47 20.68 23.10
C ASN A 419 -13.95 19.41 23.77
N PHE A 420 -13.03 18.69 23.14
CA PHE A 420 -12.59 17.38 23.61
C PHE A 420 -11.45 17.50 24.60
N SER A 421 -11.61 16.85 25.75
CA SER A 421 -10.53 16.59 26.70
C SER A 421 -10.23 15.09 26.68
N PRO A 422 -8.98 14.67 26.41
CA PRO A 422 -8.64 13.25 26.38
C PRO A 422 -9.02 12.57 27.69
N PRO A 423 -9.72 11.42 27.64
CA PRO A 423 -9.97 10.64 28.84
C PRO A 423 -8.65 10.12 29.42
N GLN A 424 -8.66 9.77 30.71
CA GLN A 424 -7.52 9.02 31.26
C GLN A 424 -7.35 7.71 30.48
N PRO A 425 -6.11 7.30 30.18
CA PRO A 425 -5.84 6.04 29.52
C PRO A 425 -6.52 4.90 30.28
N ARG A 426 -7.42 4.18 29.61
CA ARG A 426 -7.93 2.90 30.13
C ARG A 426 -6.98 1.82 29.64
N PRO A 427 -6.58 0.86 30.51
CA PRO A 427 -5.80 -0.26 30.03
C PRO A 427 -6.59 -0.96 28.90
N PRO A 428 -5.93 -1.32 27.80
CA PRO A 428 -6.57 -2.09 26.75
C PRO A 428 -7.18 -3.34 27.37
N ARG A 429 -8.40 -3.68 26.95
CA ARG A 429 -8.98 -4.97 27.32
C ARG A 429 -8.21 -6.02 26.52
N GLY A 430 -7.13 -6.54 27.11
CA GLY A 430 -6.23 -7.47 26.44
C GLY A 430 -6.97 -8.61 25.73
N SER A 431 -6.41 -9.05 24.60
CA SER A 431 -6.97 -10.11 23.74
C SER A 431 -7.14 -11.47 24.46
N ALA A 432 -6.37 -11.71 25.53
CA ALA A 432 -6.44 -12.94 26.30
C ALA A 432 -7.41 -12.83 27.48
N ARG A 433 -8.70 -13.04 27.22
CA ARG A 433 -9.65 -13.40 28.28
C ARG A 433 -9.41 -14.84 28.69
N ALA A 434 -9.11 -15.10 29.96
CA ALA A 434 -9.07 -16.46 30.48
C ALA A 434 -10.52 -16.98 30.61
N ALA A 435 -10.82 -18.10 29.94
CA ALA A 435 -12.09 -18.80 30.11
C ALA A 435 -11.96 -19.81 31.24
N THR A 436 -13.00 -19.93 32.06
CA THR A 436 -13.06 -20.98 33.10
C THR A 436 -13.45 -22.32 32.48
N ARG A 437 -14.45 -22.32 31.57
CA ARG A 437 -14.86 -23.50 30.80
C ARG A 437 -14.88 -23.17 29.29
N PRO A 438 -13.74 -23.20 28.59
CA PRO A 438 -13.66 -22.78 27.19
C PRO A 438 -14.31 -23.79 26.24
N TYR A 439 -15.13 -23.27 25.32
CA TYR A 439 -15.49 -23.94 24.07
C TYR A 439 -14.95 -23.12 22.90
N THR A 440 -13.99 -23.70 22.18
CA THR A 440 -13.19 -22.98 21.19
C THR A 440 -13.20 -23.68 19.83
N PHE A 441 -13.31 -22.91 18.76
CA PHE A 441 -13.17 -23.40 17.40
C PHE A 441 -12.51 -22.35 16.49
N ARG A 442 -11.87 -22.82 15.42
CA ARG A 442 -11.19 -21.97 14.44
C ARG A 442 -12.16 -21.43 13.39
N THR A 443 -11.90 -20.22 12.93
CA THR A 443 -12.48 -19.61 11.73
C THR A 443 -11.43 -19.49 10.64
N LEU A 444 -11.76 -18.87 9.51
CA LEU A 444 -10.82 -18.69 8.40
C LEU A 444 -9.57 -17.93 8.83
N THR A 445 -9.72 -16.87 9.62
CA THR A 445 -8.63 -15.95 9.97
C THR A 445 -8.40 -15.82 11.47
N GLY A 446 -9.08 -16.60 12.31
CA GLY A 446 -9.01 -16.46 13.76
C GLY A 446 -9.65 -17.59 14.55
N THR A 447 -10.05 -17.29 15.77
CA THR A 447 -10.59 -18.26 16.73
C THR A 447 -11.75 -17.66 17.50
N VAL A 448 -12.86 -18.39 17.62
CA VAL A 448 -13.99 -18.02 18.49
C VAL A 448 -13.91 -18.83 19.77
N THR A 449 -14.05 -18.17 20.91
CA THR A 449 -14.13 -18.84 22.23
C THR A 449 -15.37 -18.38 22.97
N TYR A 450 -16.06 -19.34 23.59
CA TYR A 450 -17.12 -19.11 24.56
C TYR A 450 -16.70 -19.66 25.93
N ASP A 451 -16.78 -18.84 26.97
CA ASP A 451 -16.75 -19.34 28.34
C ASP A 451 -18.14 -19.88 28.72
N HIS A 452 -18.27 -21.21 28.73
CA HIS A 452 -19.53 -21.88 29.00
C HIS A 452 -20.09 -21.60 30.41
N ASP A 453 -19.25 -21.23 31.39
CA ASP A 453 -19.72 -20.88 32.74
C ASP A 453 -20.42 -19.52 32.76
N VAL A 454 -19.91 -18.57 31.95
CA VAL A 454 -20.57 -17.27 31.73
C VAL A 454 -21.80 -17.46 30.85
N CYS A 455 -21.68 -18.25 29.78
CA CYS A 455 -22.79 -18.51 28.88
C CYS A 455 -23.95 -19.21 29.59
N ALA A 456 -23.72 -20.09 30.56
CA ALA A 456 -24.78 -20.75 31.33
C ALA A 456 -25.76 -19.74 31.98
N ARG A 457 -25.26 -18.57 32.39
CA ARG A 457 -26.05 -17.50 33.03
C ARG A 457 -26.65 -16.50 32.04
N CYS A 458 -26.31 -16.60 30.75
CA CYS A 458 -26.78 -15.70 29.71
C CYS A 458 -28.20 -16.07 29.27
N ALA A 459 -29.20 -15.24 29.61
CA ALA A 459 -30.58 -15.50 29.22
C ALA A 459 -30.84 -15.30 27.72
N SER A 460 -30.23 -14.27 27.10
CA SER A 460 -30.54 -13.90 25.72
C SER A 460 -29.97 -14.86 24.68
N LYS A 461 -28.83 -15.49 24.97
CA LYS A 461 -28.06 -16.34 24.03
C LYS A 461 -27.90 -15.69 22.65
N VAL A 462 -27.82 -14.35 22.61
CA VAL A 462 -27.87 -13.55 21.37
C VAL A 462 -26.82 -13.94 20.33
N CYS A 463 -25.67 -14.49 20.78
CA CYS A 463 -24.64 -15.02 19.88
C CYS A 463 -25.15 -16.07 18.88
N VAL A 464 -26.18 -16.86 19.23
CA VAL A 464 -26.78 -17.86 18.34
C VAL A 464 -27.75 -17.19 17.36
N SER A 465 -28.66 -16.34 17.83
CA SER A 465 -29.65 -15.68 16.97
C SER A 465 -29.05 -14.62 16.04
N ALA A 466 -27.96 -13.98 16.46
CA ALA A 466 -27.23 -13.00 15.66
C ALA A 466 -26.25 -13.63 14.65
N CYS A 467 -26.07 -14.97 14.70
CA CYS A 467 -25.21 -15.72 13.78
C CYS A 467 -25.88 -15.83 12.40
N VAL A 468 -25.60 -14.87 11.51
CA VAL A 468 -26.13 -14.84 10.13
C VAL A 468 -25.93 -16.16 9.37
N PRO A 469 -24.75 -16.81 9.36
CA PRO A 469 -24.56 -18.07 8.65
C PRO A 469 -25.12 -19.30 9.39
N GLN A 470 -25.73 -19.10 10.57
CA GLN A 470 -26.35 -20.15 11.40
C GLN A 470 -25.42 -21.32 11.73
N ILE A 471 -24.13 -21.03 11.93
CA ILE A 471 -23.14 -22.05 12.30
C ILE A 471 -23.18 -22.42 13.79
N LEU A 472 -23.99 -21.72 14.58
CA LEU A 472 -24.12 -21.92 16.01
C LEU A 472 -25.51 -22.46 16.34
N THR A 473 -25.57 -23.32 17.35
CA THR A 473 -26.79 -23.81 17.97
C THR A 473 -26.60 -23.89 19.48
N LEU A 474 -27.64 -24.28 20.21
CA LEU A 474 -27.57 -24.56 21.63
C LEU A 474 -27.44 -26.06 21.87
N SER A 475 -26.52 -26.44 22.76
CA SER A 475 -26.46 -27.80 23.30
C SER A 475 -27.70 -28.10 24.15
N PRO A 476 -27.93 -29.36 24.56
CA PRO A 476 -28.99 -29.69 25.52
C PRO A 476 -28.90 -28.92 26.85
N GLU A 477 -27.70 -28.47 27.23
CA GLU A 477 -27.44 -27.65 28.41
C GLU A 477 -27.72 -26.14 28.16
N GLY A 478 -28.20 -25.78 26.97
CA GLY A 478 -28.43 -24.39 26.58
C GLY A 478 -27.14 -23.60 26.34
N LEU A 479 -26.04 -24.26 26.00
CA LEU A 479 -24.73 -23.63 25.79
C LEU A 479 -24.44 -23.46 24.29
N PRO A 480 -23.84 -22.34 23.86
CA PRO A 480 -23.52 -22.13 22.45
C PRO A 480 -22.45 -23.13 21.99
N VAL A 481 -22.77 -23.87 20.93
CA VAL A 481 -21.90 -24.86 20.28
C VAL A 481 -22.05 -24.77 18.76
N LEU A 482 -21.11 -25.34 18.01
CA LEU A 482 -21.23 -25.41 16.55
C LEU A 482 -22.39 -26.32 16.13
N ALA A 483 -23.18 -25.84 15.17
CA ALA A 483 -24.18 -26.63 14.44
C ALA A 483 -23.57 -27.39 13.24
N ILE A 484 -22.32 -27.10 12.93
CA ILE A 484 -21.53 -27.65 11.82
C ILE A 484 -20.25 -28.27 12.36
N THR A 485 -19.45 -28.90 11.49
CA THR A 485 -18.12 -29.38 11.90
C THR A 485 -17.15 -28.21 12.13
N ALA A 486 -16.15 -28.41 12.99
CA ALA A 486 -15.09 -27.42 13.21
C ALA A 486 -14.27 -27.15 11.94
N GLU A 487 -14.14 -28.13 11.06
CA GLU A 487 -13.43 -28.02 9.78
C GLU A 487 -14.19 -27.13 8.79
N GLU A 488 -15.51 -27.26 8.71
CA GLU A 488 -16.36 -26.37 7.91
C GLU A 488 -16.29 -24.92 8.39
N ALA A 489 -16.28 -24.70 9.72
CA ALA A 489 -16.10 -23.38 10.30
C ALA A 489 -14.74 -22.76 9.91
N ALA A 490 -13.66 -23.55 10.00
CA ALA A 490 -12.30 -23.14 9.64
C ALA A 490 -12.12 -22.87 8.13
N ARG A 491 -12.92 -23.51 7.27
CA ARG A 491 -12.93 -23.29 5.81
C ARG A 491 -13.81 -22.13 5.34
N GLY A 492 -14.32 -21.31 6.25
CA GLY A 492 -15.04 -20.08 5.91
C GLY A 492 -16.56 -20.17 5.90
N ARG A 493 -17.18 -21.25 6.43
CA ARG A 493 -18.62 -21.23 6.73
C ARG A 493 -18.97 -20.20 7.82
N CYS A 494 -18.02 -19.89 8.70
CA CYS A 494 -18.09 -18.70 9.52
C CYS A 494 -17.79 -17.47 8.66
N SER A 495 -18.75 -16.54 8.54
CA SER A 495 -18.55 -15.29 7.82
C SER A 495 -17.69 -14.27 8.58
N GLU A 496 -17.32 -14.57 9.84
CA GLU A 496 -16.59 -13.65 10.73
C GLU A 496 -17.26 -12.28 10.83
N CYS A 497 -18.59 -12.26 10.87
CA CYS A 497 -19.40 -11.04 10.99
C CYS A 497 -19.35 -10.40 12.39
N LEU A 498 -18.64 -11.03 13.34
CA LEU A 498 -18.39 -10.58 14.72
C LEU A 498 -19.61 -10.36 15.61
N ALA A 499 -20.81 -10.71 15.14
CA ALA A 499 -22.04 -10.63 15.91
C ALA A 499 -21.96 -11.44 17.22
N CYS A 500 -21.32 -12.61 17.16
CA CYS A 500 -21.15 -13.52 18.28
C CYS A 500 -20.38 -12.93 19.48
N GLU A 501 -19.57 -11.91 19.25
CA GLU A 501 -18.83 -11.20 20.29
C GLU A 501 -19.45 -9.85 20.59
N VAL A 502 -19.65 -9.03 19.56
CA VAL A 502 -20.11 -7.63 19.71
C VAL A 502 -21.51 -7.58 20.29
N ASP A 503 -22.44 -8.38 19.75
CA ASP A 503 -23.80 -8.44 20.27
C ASP A 503 -23.84 -9.21 21.60
N CYS A 504 -22.92 -10.17 21.82
CA CYS A 504 -22.80 -10.89 23.10
C CYS A 504 -22.32 -9.99 24.24
N HIS A 505 -21.42 -9.05 23.95
CA HIS A 505 -20.93 -8.06 24.90
C HIS A 505 -22.01 -7.04 25.26
N ALA A 506 -22.77 -6.57 24.27
CA ALA A 506 -23.77 -5.53 24.49
C ALA A 506 -25.12 -6.03 25.01
N LEU A 507 -25.60 -7.19 24.51
CA LEU A 507 -26.95 -7.72 24.76
C LEU A 507 -26.95 -9.06 25.48
N GLY A 508 -25.77 -9.61 25.77
CA GLY A 508 -25.60 -10.90 26.45
C GLY A 508 -24.79 -10.77 27.73
N ALA A 509 -24.26 -11.90 28.20
CA ALA A 509 -23.40 -11.95 29.38
C ALA A 509 -21.91 -11.68 29.07
N GLY A 510 -21.53 -11.39 27.82
CA GLY A 510 -20.14 -11.13 27.42
C GLY A 510 -19.19 -12.34 27.48
N GLY A 511 -19.72 -13.56 27.48
CA GLY A 511 -18.94 -14.81 27.58
C GLY A 511 -18.28 -15.26 26.28
N GLY A 512 -18.64 -14.68 25.12
CA GLY A 512 -18.05 -14.99 23.82
C GLY A 512 -17.09 -13.91 23.33
N TRP A 513 -15.97 -14.31 22.74
CA TRP A 513 -15.03 -13.40 22.06
C TRP A 513 -14.38 -14.07 20.85
N VAL A 514 -13.91 -13.24 19.91
CA VAL A 514 -13.19 -13.68 18.71
C VAL A 514 -11.76 -13.14 18.76
N ASP A 515 -10.78 -14.04 18.75
CA ASP A 515 -9.37 -13.68 18.59
C ASP A 515 -9.04 -13.58 17.09
N LEU A 516 -8.57 -12.39 16.68
CA LEU A 516 -8.21 -12.06 15.29
C LEU A 516 -6.79 -11.48 15.27
N PRO A 517 -5.75 -12.33 15.29
CA PRO A 517 -4.37 -11.85 15.34
C PRO A 517 -4.04 -11.00 14.11
N ILE A 518 -3.17 -10.01 14.32
CA ILE A 518 -2.56 -9.16 13.30
C ILE A 518 -1.04 -9.25 13.50
N PRO A 519 -0.37 -10.21 12.85
CA PRO A 519 1.08 -10.41 13.02
C PRO A 519 1.87 -9.12 12.81
N GLY A 520 2.86 -8.86 13.68
CA GLY A 520 3.71 -7.67 13.62
C GLY A 520 3.11 -6.39 14.21
N LEU A 521 1.79 -6.29 14.41
CA LEU A 521 1.17 -5.04 14.88
C LEU A 521 1.58 -4.67 16.30
N GLU A 522 1.57 -5.61 17.24
CA GLU A 522 1.95 -5.35 18.64
C GLU A 522 3.46 -5.03 18.79
N GLU A 523 4.30 -5.59 17.93
CA GLU A 523 5.72 -5.22 17.87
C GLU A 523 5.90 -3.79 17.34
N TYR A 524 5.20 -3.45 16.26
CA TYR A 524 5.18 -2.11 15.70
C TYR A 524 4.72 -1.08 16.73
N ARG A 525 3.61 -1.34 17.43
CA ARG A 525 3.07 -0.45 18.49
C ARG A 525 4.09 -0.22 19.60
N ARG A 526 4.70 -1.28 20.13
CA ARG A 526 5.78 -1.17 21.12
C ARG A 526 6.97 -0.35 20.62
N SER A 527 7.38 -0.54 19.36
CA SER A 527 8.47 0.27 18.77
C SER A 527 8.12 1.77 18.63
N ARG A 528 6.83 2.11 18.67
CA ARG A 528 6.32 3.49 18.63
C ARG A 528 5.93 4.04 20.01
N GLY A 529 6.18 3.29 21.10
CA GLY A 529 5.82 3.70 22.46
C GLY A 529 4.30 3.69 22.71
N MET A 530 3.56 2.89 21.95
CA MET A 530 2.12 2.68 22.14
C MET A 530 1.94 1.37 22.91
N GLU A 531 1.70 1.45 24.21
CA GLU A 531 1.38 0.30 25.09
C GLU A 531 -0.10 0.29 25.48
#